data_AF-A0A923AIC8-F1
#
_entry.id   AF-A0A923AIC8-F1
#
_cell.length_a   1.000
_cell.length_b   1.000
_cell.length_c   1.000
_cell.angle_alpha   90.00
_cell.angle_beta   90.00
_cell.angle_gamma   90.00
#
_symmetry.space_group_name_H-M   'P 1'
#
loop_
_entity.id
_entity.type
_entity.pdbx_description
1 polymer ?
#
loop_
_entity_poly.entity_id
_entity_poly.type
_entity_poly.pdbx_seq_one_letter_code
_entity_poly.pdbx_strand_id
1 'polypeptide(L)'
;MAVNLPSQAARGRRAPMAEINVTPLVDVMLVLLIIFMVTAPLMTAGVPVNLPDSRAKPLANPAKPVRIAIDARGTVFVDEVEV
;
A
#
# COMPACT_ATOMS: atom_id res chain seq x y z
N MET A 1 -73.58 33.54 40.09
CA MET A 1 -73.28 32.14 40.47
C MET A 1 -72.40 31.56 39.37
N ALA A 2 -71.08 31.59 39.59
CA ALA A 2 -70.10 31.05 38.65
C ALA A 2 -69.89 29.57 38.97
N VAL A 3 -70.18 28.70 38.02
CA VAL A 3 -69.83 27.28 38.10
C VAL A 3 -68.56 27.08 37.28
N ASN A 4 -67.47 26.86 38.00
CA ASN A 4 -66.21 26.35 37.48
C ASN A 4 -66.32 24.81 37.47
N LEU A 5 -66.02 24.17 36.33
CA LEU A 5 -65.90 22.71 36.24
C LEU A 5 -64.50 22.34 35.73
N PRO A 6 -63.85 21.35 36.37
CA PRO A 6 -62.43 21.10 36.20
C PRO A 6 -62.07 20.42 34.88
N SER A 7 -60.85 20.72 34.46
CA SER A 7 -60.09 20.11 33.37
C SER A 7 -60.09 18.58 33.41
N GLN A 8 -60.43 17.96 32.27
CA GLN A 8 -59.90 16.63 31.94
C GLN A 8 -59.01 16.77 30.71
N ALA A 9 -57.71 16.80 31.00
CA ALA A 9 -56.66 16.64 30.02
C ALA A 9 -56.90 15.33 29.24
N ALA A 10 -57.27 15.47 27.97
CA ALA A 10 -57.25 14.36 27.03
C ALA A 10 -55.80 13.90 26.93
N ARG A 11 -55.54 12.72 27.50
CA ARG A 11 -54.25 12.01 27.50
C ARG A 11 -53.71 11.97 26.08
N GLY A 12 -52.68 12.79 25.82
CA GLY A 12 -51.89 12.74 24.61
C GLY A 12 -51.31 11.35 24.46
N ARG A 13 -51.84 10.58 23.51
CA ARG A 13 -51.22 9.35 23.03
C ARG A 13 -50.01 9.78 22.21
N ARG A 14 -48.90 10.10 22.89
CA ARG A 14 -47.58 10.27 22.28
C ARG A 14 -47.23 8.95 21.61
N ALA A 15 -47.41 8.88 20.30
CA ALA A 15 -46.72 7.87 19.50
C ALA A 15 -45.21 8.03 19.76
N PRO A 16 -44.46 6.94 19.98
CA PRO A 16 -43.00 7.06 20.07
C PRO A 16 -42.51 7.60 18.73
N MET A 17 -42.07 8.86 18.71
CA MET A 17 -41.32 9.39 17.59
C MET A 17 -39.97 8.70 17.65
N ALA A 18 -39.79 7.69 16.80
CA ALA A 18 -38.47 7.15 16.51
C ALA A 18 -37.74 8.22 15.70
N GLU A 19 -37.18 9.21 16.40
CA GLU A 19 -36.20 10.11 15.81
C GLU A 19 -35.05 9.21 15.35
N ILE A 20 -34.89 9.07 14.02
CA ILE A 20 -33.73 8.40 13.47
C ILE A 20 -32.53 9.21 13.97
N ASN A 21 -31.55 8.54 14.55
CA ASN A 21 -30.28 9.18 14.90
C ASN A 21 -29.54 9.55 13.61
N VAL A 22 -29.92 10.69 13.02
CA VAL A 22 -29.37 11.21 11.75
C VAL A 22 -27.88 11.47 11.90
N THR A 23 -27.42 11.90 13.08
CA THR A 23 -26.01 12.19 13.35
C THR A 23 -25.12 10.94 13.17
N PRO A 24 -25.40 9.78 13.79
CA PRO A 24 -24.71 8.52 13.46
C PRO A 24 -24.83 8.07 12.00
N LEU A 25 -25.99 8.25 11.36
CA LEU A 25 -26.19 7.82 9.97
C LEU A 25 -25.32 8.63 9.01
N VAL A 26 -25.29 9.95 9.20
CA VAL A 26 -24.48 10.86 8.39
C VAL A 26 -23.00 10.63 8.64
N ASP A 27 -22.57 10.37 9.88
CA ASP A 27 -21.17 10.06 10.21
C ASP A 27 -20.66 8.83 9.45
N VAL A 28 -21.42 7.72 9.45
CA VAL A 28 -21.08 6.52 8.67
C VAL A 28 -21.02 6.82 7.16
N MET A 29 -21.98 7.60 6.64
CA MET A 29 -21.98 7.99 5.22
C MET A 29 -20.77 8.87 4.88
N LEU A 30 -20.38 9.82 5.74
CA LEU A 30 -19.21 10.68 5.54
C LEU A 30 -17.90 9.89 5.58
N VAL A 31 -17.77 8.92 6.48
CA VAL A 31 -16.62 8.00 6.52
C VAL A 31 -16.48 7.24 5.20
N LEU A 32 -17.58 6.71 4.66
CA LEU A 32 -17.56 6.01 3.37
C LEU A 32 -17.13 6.94 2.21
N LEU A 33 -17.59 8.19 2.20
CA LEU A 33 -17.18 9.19 1.20
C LEU A 33 -15.69 9.52 1.29
N ILE A 34 -15.15 9.68 2.50
CA ILE A 34 -13.72 9.93 2.71
C ILE A 34 -12.88 8.76 2.22
N ILE A 35 -13.29 7.51 2.51
CA ILE A 35 -12.58 6.31 2.04
C ILE A 35 -12.51 6.31 0.51
N PHE A 36 -13.63 6.53 -0.19
CA PHE A 36 -13.63 6.57 -1.65
C PHE A 36 -12.77 7.71 -2.21
N MET A 37 -12.83 8.91 -1.61
CA MET A 37 -12.00 10.05 -2.00
C MET A 37 -10.50 9.77 -1.84
N VAL A 38 -10.09 9.06 -0.79
CA VAL A 38 -8.68 8.74 -0.50
C VAL A 38 -8.15 7.60 -1.38
N THR A 39 -8.99 6.65 -1.79
CA THR A 39 -8.54 5.55 -2.67
C THR A 39 -8.23 5.97 -4.11
N ALA A 40 -8.88 7.02 -4.63
CA ALA A 40 -8.67 7.53 -5.98
C ALA A 40 -7.22 8.01 -6.27
N PRO A 41 -6.56 8.83 -5.42
CA PRO A 41 -5.19 9.27 -5.66
C PRO A 41 -4.13 8.15 -5.57
N LEU A 42 -4.44 7.00 -4.96
CA LEU A 42 -3.50 5.87 -4.87
C LEU A 42 -3.37 5.08 -6.18
N MET A 43 -4.24 5.32 -7.18
CA MET A 43 -4.18 4.67 -8.49
C MET A 43 -3.07 5.21 -9.42
N THR A 44 -2.22 6.13 -8.96
CA THR A 44 -1.16 6.75 -9.79
C THR A 44 0.27 6.35 -9.39
N ALA A 45 0.46 5.22 -8.72
CA ALA A 45 1.78 4.63 -8.50
C ALA A 45 2.29 3.92 -9.77
N GLY A 46 2.47 4.68 -10.84
CA GLY A 46 3.14 4.23 -12.05
C GLY A 46 4.21 5.24 -12.39
N VAL A 47 5.33 5.25 -11.65
CA VAL A 47 6.52 5.95 -12.14
C VAL A 47 6.94 5.21 -13.42
N PRO A 48 6.94 5.86 -14.59
CA PRO A 48 7.49 5.25 -15.79
C PRO A 48 9.00 5.11 -15.58
N VAL A 49 9.44 3.94 -15.16
CA VAL A 49 10.86 3.62 -15.07
C VAL A 49 11.33 3.31 -16.48
N ASN A 50 12.04 4.25 -17.09
CA ASN A 50 12.79 3.98 -18.32
C ASN A 50 13.96 3.07 -17.96
N LEU A 51 13.75 1.75 -18.00
CA LEU A 51 14.87 0.82 -17.96
C LEU A 51 15.63 0.97 -19.29
N PRO A 52 16.91 1.35 -19.28
CA PRO A 52 17.71 1.34 -20.49
C PRO A 52 17.73 -0.09 -21.03
N ASP A 53 17.66 -0.25 -22.36
CA ASP A 53 17.86 -1.54 -23.01
C ASP A 53 19.11 -2.17 -22.42
N SER A 54 18.95 -3.27 -21.68
CA SER A 54 20.07 -4.04 -21.17
C SER A 54 20.75 -4.75 -22.34
N ARG A 55 21.50 -3.97 -23.12
CA ARG A 55 22.57 -4.44 -24.00
C ARG A 55 23.85 -4.71 -23.20
N ALA A 56 23.73 -4.92 -21.88
CA ALA A 56 24.79 -5.52 -21.12
C ALA A 56 25.02 -6.90 -21.73
N LYS A 57 26.05 -7.00 -22.58
CA LYS A 57 26.66 -8.28 -22.92
C LYS A 57 26.81 -9.02 -21.59
N PRO A 58 26.48 -10.33 -21.53
CA PRO A 58 26.79 -11.13 -20.35
C PRO A 58 28.19 -10.73 -19.90
N LEU A 59 28.34 -10.34 -18.62
CA LEU A 59 29.66 -10.10 -18.05
C LEU A 59 30.50 -11.28 -18.51
N ALA A 60 31.51 -11.00 -19.34
CA ALA A 60 32.36 -12.06 -19.86
C ALA A 60 32.79 -12.86 -18.65
N ASN A 61 32.55 -14.18 -18.67
CA ASN A 61 32.94 -15.05 -17.58
C ASN A 61 34.33 -14.60 -17.12
N PRO A 62 34.56 -14.38 -15.81
CA PRO A 62 35.88 -13.99 -15.35
C PRO A 62 36.87 -14.96 -15.98
N ALA A 63 37.82 -14.42 -16.75
CA ALA A 63 38.75 -15.22 -17.52
C ALA A 63 39.33 -16.28 -16.57
N LYS A 64 39.44 -17.53 -17.05
CA LYS A 64 40.02 -18.60 -16.23
C LYS A 64 41.36 -18.10 -15.67
N PRO A 65 41.58 -18.15 -14.35
CA PRO A 65 42.84 -17.69 -13.77
C PRO A 65 43.98 -18.53 -14.35
N VAL A 66 45.01 -17.86 -14.86
CA VAL A 66 46.24 -18.52 -15.34
C VAL A 66 47.18 -18.67 -14.14
N ARG A 67 47.63 -19.89 -13.87
CA ARG A 67 48.58 -20.15 -12.78
C ARG A 67 50.01 -20.11 -13.32
N ILE A 68 50.81 -19.17 -12.84
CA ILE A 68 52.25 -19.11 -13.14
C ILE A 68 53.00 -19.62 -11.92
N ALA A 69 53.78 -20.70 -12.07
CA ALA A 69 54.63 -21.24 -11.02
C ALA A 69 56.09 -21.28 -11.48
N ILE A 70 57.01 -21.11 -10.53
CA ILE A 70 58.46 -21.21 -10.77
C ILE A 70 59.00 -22.23 -9.77
N ASP A 71 59.73 -23.23 -10.24
CA ASP A 71 60.37 -24.20 -9.35
C ASP A 71 61.71 -23.68 -8.79
N ALA A 72 62.30 -24.42 -7.86
CA ALA A 72 63.58 -24.02 -7.26
C ALA A 72 64.77 -24.00 -8.24
N ARG A 73 64.60 -24.52 -9.47
CA ARG A 73 65.59 -24.52 -10.55
C ARG A 73 65.36 -23.36 -11.54
N GLY A 74 64.29 -22.59 -11.36
CA GLY A 74 63.92 -21.49 -12.24
C GLY A 74 63.07 -21.91 -13.44
N THR A 75 62.61 -23.15 -13.50
CA THR A 75 61.70 -23.63 -14.56
C THR A 75 60.33 -22.99 -14.40
N VAL A 76 59.78 -22.48 -15.49
CA VAL A 76 58.49 -21.78 -15.52
C VAL A 76 57.39 -22.74 -15.93
N PHE A 77 56.30 -22.73 -15.18
CA PHE A 77 55.10 -23.51 -15.47
C PHE A 77 53.92 -22.57 -15.69
N VAL A 78 53.23 -22.77 -16.81
CA VAL A 78 51.91 -22.20 -17.09
C VAL A 78 50.89 -23.32 -16.89
N ASP A 79 50.11 -23.21 -15.83
CA ASP A 79 49.24 -24.25 -15.29
C ASP A 79 50.02 -25.53 -14.93
N GLU A 80 49.96 -26.56 -15.77
CA GLU A 80 50.68 -27.83 -15.60
C GLU A 80 51.71 -28.07 -16.73
N VAL A 81 51.88 -27.08 -17.62
CA VAL A 81 52.76 -27.16 -18.79
C VAL A 81 54.02 -26.35 -18.53
N GLU A 82 55.18 -26.98 -18.75
CA GLU A 82 56.48 -26.32 -18.73
C GLU A 82 56.65 -25.43 -19.97
N VAL A 83 57.17 -24.21 -19.78
CA VAL A 83 57.42 -23.20 -20.83
C VAL A 83 58.90 -22.90 -20.98
#